data_AF-A0A2V8AIV5-F1
#
_entry.id   AF-A0A2V8AIV5-F1
#
_cell.length_a   1.000
_cell.length_b   1.000
_cell.length_c   1.000
_cell.angle_alpha   90.00
_cell.angle_beta   90.00
_cell.angle_gamma   90.00
#
_symmetry.space_group_name_H-M   'P 1'
#
loop_
_entity.id
_entity.type
_entity.pdbx_description
1 polymer ?
#
loop_
_entity_poly.entity_id
_entity_poly.type
_entity_poly.pdbx_seq_one_letter_code
_entity_poly.pdbx_strand_id
1 'polypeptide(L)'
;MVEQFLFRKGGQHHMRALLITPTIAVTIGRHTRLYTAYVTTAPPALDSPHTITLDEGPFSKIVGLARDPISHHETRGRMPARLVLVDETQHTGQRANYLEHHHLLLPADPWLAGLNTLQYWLWQRLQARDSGTVAV
;
A
#
# COMPACT_ATOMS: atom_id res chain seq x y z
N MET A 1 -8.43 -1.16 -32.36
CA MET A 1 -7.40 -0.32 -31.71
C MET A 1 -7.46 1.04 -32.37
N VAL A 2 -8.08 2.02 -31.72
CA VAL A 2 -7.95 3.46 -32.02
C VAL A 2 -8.35 4.22 -30.75
N GLU A 3 -7.47 5.12 -30.31
CA GLU A 3 -7.69 6.11 -29.26
C GLU A 3 -8.95 6.93 -29.51
N GLN A 4 -9.64 7.36 -28.45
CA GLN A 4 -10.45 8.57 -28.48
C GLN A 4 -10.21 9.39 -27.22
N PHE A 5 -9.45 10.48 -27.42
CA PHE A 5 -9.51 11.67 -26.60
C PHE A 5 -10.95 12.19 -26.56
N LEU A 6 -11.44 12.52 -25.37
CA LEU A 6 -12.53 13.49 -25.24
C LEU A 6 -12.29 14.39 -24.02
N PHE A 7 -11.69 15.54 -24.29
CA PHE A 7 -11.84 16.71 -23.43
C PHE A 7 -13.20 17.35 -23.76
N ARG A 8 -14.12 17.39 -22.79
CA ARG A 8 -15.30 18.26 -22.85
C ARG A 8 -15.52 18.93 -21.49
N LYS A 9 -15.53 20.27 -21.52
CA LYS A 9 -15.74 21.17 -20.38
C LYS A 9 -17.14 21.02 -19.78
N GLY A 10 -17.21 21.25 -18.47
CA GLY A 10 -18.35 21.95 -17.85
C GLY A 10 -19.47 21.09 -17.31
N GLY A 11 -19.23 20.46 -16.16
CA GLY A 11 -20.27 19.91 -15.30
C GLY A 11 -19.60 19.46 -14.02
N GLN A 12 -20.01 20.00 -12.87
CA GLN A 12 -19.56 19.51 -11.58
C GLN A 12 -20.06 18.08 -11.36
N HIS A 13 -19.37 17.13 -11.95
CA HIS A 13 -19.37 15.76 -11.50
C HIS A 13 -18.64 15.76 -10.17
N HIS A 14 -19.38 15.52 -9.09
CA HIS A 14 -18.86 14.73 -7.98
C HIS A 14 -18.29 13.46 -8.60
N MET A 15 -17.00 13.50 -8.97
CA MET A 15 -16.26 12.33 -9.38
C MET A 15 -16.16 11.52 -8.11
N ARG A 16 -17.12 10.62 -7.91
CA ARG A 16 -16.84 9.31 -7.32
C ARG A 16 -15.74 8.72 -8.21
N ALA A 17 -14.50 9.14 -7.97
CA ALA A 17 -13.34 8.35 -8.29
C ALA A 17 -13.73 6.97 -7.79
N LEU A 18 -13.78 6.00 -8.70
CA LEU A 18 -13.88 4.61 -8.31
C LEU A 18 -12.76 4.46 -7.27
N LEU A 19 -13.12 4.33 -5.99
CA LEU A 19 -12.20 4.30 -4.85
C LEU A 19 -11.43 2.97 -4.88
N ILE A 20 -10.75 2.70 -5.99
CA ILE A 20 -10.00 1.48 -6.22
C ILE A 20 -8.76 1.61 -5.34
N THR A 21 -8.52 0.59 -4.52
CA THR A 21 -7.30 0.50 -3.72
C THR A 21 -6.10 0.77 -4.63
N PRO A 22 -5.19 1.68 -4.26
CA PRO A 22 -4.17 2.13 -5.19
C PRO A 22 -3.23 0.98 -5.55
N THR A 23 -3.00 0.83 -6.85
CA THR A 23 -2.13 -0.19 -7.42
C THR A 23 -0.97 0.45 -8.16
N ILE A 24 0.19 -0.23 -8.15
CA ILE A 24 1.41 0.22 -8.79
C ILE A 24 2.08 -0.94 -9.51
N ALA A 25 2.40 -0.73 -10.79
CA ALA A 25 3.25 -1.63 -11.54
C ALA A 25 4.72 -1.28 -11.25
N VAL A 26 5.50 -2.26 -10.81
CA VAL A 26 6.93 -2.11 -10.53
C VAL A 26 7.69 -3.01 -11.48
N THR A 27 8.62 -2.41 -12.23
CA THR A 27 9.50 -3.11 -13.16
C THR A 27 10.94 -3.04 -12.67
N ILE A 28 11.56 -4.20 -12.43
CA ILE A 28 12.98 -4.30 -12.08
C ILE A 28 13.64 -5.26 -13.08
N GLY A 29 14.61 -4.74 -13.84
CA GLY A 29 15.19 -5.48 -14.97
C GLY A 29 14.11 -5.85 -15.99
N ARG A 30 13.89 -7.16 -16.19
CA ARG A 30 12.86 -7.70 -17.10
C ARG A 30 11.60 -8.21 -16.40
N HIS A 31 11.47 -7.99 -15.09
CA HIS A 31 10.35 -8.48 -14.31
C HIS A 31 9.42 -7.34 -13.94
N THR A 32 8.16 -7.46 -14.33
CA THR A 32 7.07 -6.53 -13.97
C THR A 32 6.11 -7.23 -13.04
N ARG A 33 5.77 -6.59 -11.92
CA ARG A 33 4.78 -7.06 -10.95
C ARG A 33 3.77 -5.95 -10.66
N LEU A 34 2.53 -6.35 -10.42
CA LEU A 34 1.48 -5.44 -9.99
C LEU A 34 1.28 -5.59 -8.48
N TYR A 35 1.34 -4.46 -7.78
CA TYR A 35 1.20 -4.39 -6.35
C TYR A 35 0.00 -3.56 -5.96
N THR A 36 -0.72 -3.98 -4.92
CA THR A 36 -1.80 -3.20 -4.31
C THR A 36 -1.43 -2.79 -2.90
N ALA A 37 -1.74 -1.55 -2.54
CA ALA A 37 -1.37 -0.99 -1.24
C ALA A 37 -2.39 -1.30 -0.14
N TYR A 38 -1.88 -1.75 1.01
CA TYR A 38 -2.68 -2.08 2.18
C TYR A 38 -2.04 -1.58 3.48
N VAL A 39 -2.89 -1.28 4.45
CA VAL A 39 -2.51 -1.09 5.86
C VAL A 39 -2.71 -2.41 6.60
N THR A 40 -1.70 -2.85 7.35
CA THR A 40 -1.76 -4.08 8.13
C THR A 40 -1.16 -3.94 9.51
N THR A 41 -1.65 -4.73 10.46
CA THR A 41 -1.04 -4.94 11.79
C THR A 41 -0.20 -6.23 11.85
N ALA A 42 -0.14 -7.00 10.76
CA ALA A 42 0.64 -8.23 10.72
C ALA A 42 2.14 -7.92 10.80
N PRO A 43 2.94 -8.74 11.50
CA PRO A 43 4.40 -8.65 11.45
C PRO A 43 4.95 -9.17 10.12
N PRO A 44 6.16 -8.75 9.71
CA PRO A 44 6.79 -9.19 8.45
C PRO A 44 6.95 -10.70 8.30
N ALA A 45 7.01 -11.45 9.41
CA ALA A 45 7.14 -12.90 9.41
C ALA A 45 5.94 -13.64 8.76
N LEU A 46 4.79 -12.97 8.62
CA LEU A 46 3.59 -13.53 7.97
C LEU A 46 3.44 -13.08 6.51
N ASP A 47 4.38 -12.29 6.01
CA ASP A 47 4.30 -11.72 4.66
C ASP A 47 4.55 -12.78 3.59
N SER A 48 3.86 -12.65 2.46
CA SER A 48 4.23 -13.41 1.28
C SER A 48 5.58 -12.90 0.72
N PRO A 49 6.37 -13.76 0.04
CA PRO A 49 7.74 -13.45 -0.39
C PRO A 49 7.96 -12.16 -1.18
N HIS A 50 6.92 -11.62 -1.83
CA HIS A 50 7.03 -10.39 -2.63
C HIS A 50 6.43 -9.16 -1.97
N THR A 51 6.00 -9.24 -0.72
CA THR A 51 5.47 -8.10 0.03
C THR A 51 6.55 -7.05 0.27
N ILE A 52 6.24 -5.79 0.03
CA ILE A 52 7.17 -4.68 0.29
C ILE A 52 6.58 -3.78 1.38
N THR A 53 7.30 -3.57 2.47
CA THR A 53 6.94 -2.57 3.48
C THR A 53 7.48 -1.20 3.08
N LEU A 54 6.56 -0.22 2.92
CA LEU A 54 6.88 1.16 2.55
C LEU A 54 7.09 2.06 3.78
N ASP A 55 6.24 1.90 4.81
CA ASP A 55 6.32 2.65 6.06
C ASP A 55 5.85 1.75 7.22
N GLU A 56 6.37 2.01 8.42
CA GLU A 56 6.04 1.28 9.64
C GLU A 56 5.96 2.23 10.84
N GLY A 57 5.16 1.85 11.83
CA GLY A 57 4.99 2.65 13.03
C GLY A 57 3.80 2.23 13.89
N PRO A 58 3.39 3.08 14.85
CA PRO A 58 2.19 2.83 15.64
C PRO A 58 0.94 2.86 14.75
N PHE A 59 -0.04 2.04 15.07
CA PHE A 59 -1.31 1.93 14.33
C PHE A 59 -2.02 3.27 14.20
N SER A 60 -1.94 4.15 15.21
CA SER A 60 -2.51 5.50 15.14
C SER A 60 -1.96 6.36 13.99
N LYS A 61 -0.69 6.17 13.62
CA LYS A 61 -0.05 6.84 12.46
C LYS A 61 -0.50 6.20 11.16
N ILE A 62 -0.41 4.87 11.08
CA ILE A 62 -0.57 4.12 9.82
C ILE A 62 -2.04 3.97 9.41
N VAL A 63 -2.96 3.83 10.37
CA VAL A 63 -4.40 3.65 10.07
C VAL A 63 -5.01 4.84 9.35
N GLY A 64 -4.44 6.04 9.50
CA GLY A 64 -4.86 7.23 8.76
C GLY A 64 -4.65 7.11 7.25
N LEU A 65 -3.81 6.17 6.80
CA LEU A 65 -3.58 5.86 5.37
C LEU A 65 -4.57 4.82 4.83
N ALA A 66 -5.43 4.24 5.67
CA ALA A 66 -6.47 3.31 5.23
C ALA A 66 -7.66 4.08 4.66
N ARG A 67 -8.28 3.52 3.61
CA ARG A 67 -9.47 4.09 2.97
C ARG A 67 -10.65 4.19 3.93
N ASP A 68 -10.89 3.14 4.69
CA ASP A 68 -11.99 3.08 5.64
C ASP A 68 -11.48 3.44 7.03
N PRO A 69 -11.95 4.55 7.63
CA PRO A 69 -11.49 4.97 8.94
C PRO A 69 -11.90 3.94 9.99
N ILE A 70 -10.91 3.40 10.71
CA ILE A 70 -11.15 2.51 11.84
C ILE A 70 -10.83 3.24 13.13
N SER A 71 -11.85 3.36 13.98
CA SER A 71 -11.67 3.84 15.35
C SER A 71 -10.66 2.95 16.08
N HIS A 72 -9.65 3.58 16.67
CA HIS A 72 -8.69 2.92 17.52
C HIS A 72 -8.79 3.48 18.94
N HIS A 73 -8.74 2.59 19.92
CA HIS A 73 -8.57 2.96 21.31
C HIS A 73 -7.08 3.19 21.59
N GLU A 74 -6.73 3.84 22.71
CA GLU A 74 -5.33 4.18 23.04
C GLU A 74 -4.39 2.96 23.04
N THR A 75 -4.88 1.81 23.52
CA THR A 75 -4.13 0.55 23.51
C THR A 75 -3.89 0.04 22.08
N ARG A 76 -4.89 0.13 21.21
CA ARG A 76 -4.79 -0.28 19.80
C ARG A 76 -3.90 0.68 19.00
N GLY A 77 -3.91 1.97 19.34
CA GLY A 77 -3.11 2.99 18.67
C GLY A 77 -1.61 2.75 18.76
N ARG A 78 -1.13 2.12 19.84
CA ARG A 78 0.29 1.78 20.04
C ARG A 78 0.73 0.48 19.36
N MET A 79 -0.20 -0.32 18.84
CA MET A 79 0.14 -1.57 18.18
C MET A 79 1.01 -1.29 16.94
N PRO A 80 2.00 -2.13 16.64
CA PRO A 80 2.76 -2.02 15.39
C PRO A 80 1.84 -2.19 14.17
N ALA A 81 2.06 -1.35 13.17
CA ALA A 81 1.35 -1.36 11.92
C ALA A 81 2.27 -0.94 10.76
N ARG A 82 1.88 -1.33 9.55
CA ARG A 82 2.70 -1.14 8.34
C ARG A 82 1.81 -0.77 7.15
N LEU A 83 2.33 0.11 6.30
CA LEU A 83 1.85 0.28 4.93
C LEU A 83 2.67 -0.67 4.04
N VAL A 84 1.98 -1.58 3.36
CA VAL A 84 2.59 -2.63 2.54
C VAL A 84 2.06 -2.61 1.12
N LEU A 85 2.92 -2.98 0.17
CA LEU A 85 2.57 -3.35 -1.19
C LEU A 85 2.50 -4.88 -1.27
N VAL A 86 1.33 -5.39 -1.64
CA VAL A 86 1.08 -6.83 -1.78
C VAL A 86 1.01 -7.17 -3.26
N ASP A 87 1.78 -8.18 -3.69
CA ASP A 87 1.75 -8.67 -5.06
C ASP A 87 0.37 -9.28 -5.36
N GLU A 88 -0.24 -8.88 -6.47
CA GLU A 88 -1.57 -9.35 -6.88
C GLU A 88 -1.67 -10.88 -6.98
N THR A 89 -0.59 -11.56 -7.38
CA THR A 89 -0.54 -13.02 -7.50
C THR A 89 -0.57 -13.72 -6.14
N GLN A 90 -0.19 -13.02 -5.06
CA GLN A 90 -0.13 -13.55 -3.69
C GLN A 90 -1.25 -13.01 -2.79
N HIS A 91 -2.00 -12.02 -3.26
CA HIS A 91 -2.97 -11.27 -2.46
C HIS A 91 -4.00 -12.15 -1.73
N THR A 92 -4.62 -13.11 -2.42
CA THR A 92 -5.62 -14.00 -1.80
C THR A 92 -5.03 -14.85 -0.67
N GLY A 93 -3.84 -15.43 -0.89
CA GLY A 93 -3.16 -16.25 0.11
C GLY A 93 -2.67 -15.43 1.31
N GLN A 94 -2.11 -14.26 1.05
CA GLN A 94 -1.66 -13.34 2.10
C GLN A 94 -2.82 -12.84 2.95
N ARG A 95 -3.94 -12.50 2.32
CA ARG A 95 -5.17 -12.10 3.03
C ARG A 95 -5.68 -13.22 3.93
N ALA A 96 -5.73 -14.46 3.43
CA ALA A 96 -6.13 -15.61 4.24
C ALA A 96 -5.19 -15.79 5.44
N ASN A 97 -3.88 -15.78 5.20
CA ASN A 97 -2.87 -15.92 6.25
C ASN A 97 -3.00 -14.86 7.35
N TYR A 98 -3.18 -13.58 6.98
CA TYR A 98 -3.37 -12.51 7.96
C TYR A 98 -4.66 -12.67 8.77
N LEU A 99 -5.76 -13.08 8.12
CA LEU A 99 -7.04 -13.29 8.79
C LEU A 99 -6.98 -14.48 9.77
N GLU A 100 -6.34 -15.57 9.37
CA GLU A 100 -6.11 -16.76 10.23
C GLU A 100 -5.34 -16.40 11.50
N HIS A 101 -4.41 -15.45 11.40
CA HIS A 101 -3.60 -14.96 12.53
C HIS A 101 -4.20 -13.70 13.21
N HIS A 102 -5.48 -13.38 12.93
CA HIS A 102 -6.21 -12.25 13.52
C HIS A 102 -5.57 -10.87 13.29
N HIS A 103 -4.84 -10.70 12.19
CA HIS A 103 -4.30 -9.42 11.77
C HIS A 103 -5.20 -8.71 10.76
N LEU A 104 -5.18 -7.37 10.81
CA LEU A 104 -5.93 -6.54 9.89
C LEU A 104 -5.22 -6.45 8.53
N LEU A 105 -6.01 -6.34 7.47
CA LEU A 105 -5.56 -5.96 6.15
C LEU A 105 -6.60 -5.04 5.51
N LEU A 106 -6.30 -3.74 5.48
CA LEU A 106 -7.22 -2.69 5.05
C LEU A 106 -6.71 -2.05 3.76
N PRO A 107 -7.56 -1.81 2.76
CA PRO A 107 -7.14 -1.12 1.55
C PRO A 107 -6.63 0.28 1.89
N ALA A 108 -5.51 0.69 1.27
CA ALA A 108 -5.01 2.04 1.42
C ALA A 108 -5.92 3.07 0.73
N ASP A 109 -5.95 4.29 1.27
CA ASP A 109 -6.71 5.40 0.72
C ASP A 109 -6.06 5.91 -0.59
N PRO A 110 -6.80 6.02 -1.71
CA PRO A 110 -6.22 6.45 -2.99
C PRO A 110 -5.73 7.91 -3.04
N TRP A 111 -6.24 8.79 -2.16
CA TRP A 111 -5.78 10.18 -2.07
C TRP A 111 -4.49 10.31 -1.27
N LEU A 112 -4.35 9.52 -0.19
CA LEU A 112 -3.17 9.57 0.67
C LEU A 112 -2.03 8.67 0.16
N ALA A 113 -2.38 7.48 -0.32
CA ALA A 113 -1.46 6.50 -0.89
C ALA A 113 -1.64 6.39 -2.41
N GLY A 114 -1.84 7.53 -3.09
CA GLY A 114 -1.93 7.58 -4.56
C GLY A 114 -0.63 7.18 -5.25
N LEU A 115 -0.69 6.99 -6.58
CA LEU A 115 0.41 6.44 -7.38
C LEU A 115 1.75 7.19 -7.18
N ASN A 116 1.73 8.54 -7.25
CA ASN A 116 2.94 9.35 -7.08
C ASN A 116 3.54 9.18 -5.68
N THR A 117 2.69 9.09 -4.67
CA THR A 117 3.11 8.89 -3.28
C THR A 117 3.72 7.50 -3.08
N LEU A 118 3.09 6.46 -3.63
CA LEU A 118 3.62 5.09 -3.59
C LEU A 118 4.97 4.99 -4.31
N GLN A 119 5.11 5.62 -5.48
CA GLN A 119 6.38 5.68 -6.20
C GLN A 119 7.47 6.37 -5.38
N TYR A 120 7.14 7.52 -4.78
CA TYR A 120 8.07 8.25 -3.93
C TYR A 120 8.52 7.43 -2.72
N TRP A 121 7.60 6.81 -1.98
CA TRP A 121 7.94 5.97 -0.83
C TRP A 121 8.73 4.72 -1.22
N LEU A 122 8.39 4.10 -2.35
CA LEU A 122 9.17 2.99 -2.89
C LEU A 122 10.61 3.42 -3.21
N TRP A 123 10.78 4.59 -3.82
CA TRP A 123 12.11 5.16 -4.11
C TRP A 123 12.90 5.45 -2.82
N GLN A 124 12.27 6.09 -1.82
CA GLN A 124 12.89 6.33 -0.50
C GLN A 124 13.35 5.01 0.14
N ARG A 125 12.50 3.97 0.07
CA ARG A 125 12.81 2.65 0.63
C ARG A 125 14.01 2.00 -0.04
N LEU A 126 14.15 2.13 -1.36
CA LEU A 126 15.30 1.63 -2.10
C LEU A 126 16.59 2.34 -1.66
N GLN A 127 16.58 3.68 -1.62
CA GLN A 127 17.75 4.46 -1.18
C GLN A 127 18.18 4.18 0.27
N ALA A 128 17.21 3.93 1.16
CA ALA A 128 17.49 3.58 2.55
C ALA A 128 18.20 2.21 2.69
N ARG A 129 18.02 1.29 1.73
CA ARG A 129 18.75 0.00 1.72
C ARG A 129 20.19 0.19 1.24
N ASP A 130 20.39 1.04 0.26
CA ASP A 130 21.71 1.33 -0.30
C ASP A 130 22.60 2.06 0.72
N SER A 131 22.00 2.93 1.54
CA SER A 131 22.71 3.70 2.59
C SER A 131 23.19 2.85 3.78
N GLY A 132 22.67 1.63 3.94
CA GLY A 132 23.07 0.69 5.01
C GLY A 132 24.35 -0.10 4.71
N THR A 133 24.93 0.03 3.51
CA THR A 133 26.11 -0.72 3.07
C THR A 133 27.30 0.22 2.80
N VAL A 134 27.74 0.93 3.84
CA VAL A 134 29.10 1.50 3.88
C VAL A 134 29.64 1.36 5.30
N ALA A 135 29.98 0.12 5.68
CA ALA A 135 30.93 -0.12 6.76
C ALA A 135 32.12 -0.83 6.11
N VAL A 136 33.18 -0.06 5.86
CA VAL A 136 34.52 -0.55 5.48
C VAL A 136 35.32 -0.71 6.75
#